data_AF-A0A3D0KNA3-F1
#
_entry.id   AF-A0A3D0KNA3-F1
#
_cell.length_a   1.000
_cell.length_b   1.000
_cell.length_c   1.000
_cell.angle_alpha   90.00
_cell.angle_beta   90.00
_cell.angle_gamma   90.00
#
_symmetry.space_group_name_H-M   'P 1'
#
loop_
_entity.id
_entity.type
_entity.pdbx_description
1 polymer ?
#
loop_
_entity_poly.entity_id
_entity_poly.type
_entity_poly.pdbx_seq_one_letter_code
_entity_poly.pdbx_strand_id
1 'polypeptide(L)'
;MNIANVTKRFVLLSGIDKSEAVKWRTLIDDSCAYIENRLLVENPDRAQQRRIEALCAAYAYKTYCMCNDTDISAFTAGEVHISSPARQDGKAQKLWKSLLNESVDLIRGDEFLFGRVI
;
A
#
# COMPACT_ATOMS: atom_id res chain seq x y z
N MET A 1 -11.29 -4.85 -11.81
CA MET A 1 -10.51 -3.66 -11.39
C MET A 1 -10.41 -2.67 -12.55
N ASN A 2 -10.58 -1.35 -12.33
CA ASN A 2 -10.32 -0.35 -13.38
C ASN A 2 -9.02 0.43 -13.11
N ILE A 3 -7.97 0.12 -13.87
CA ILE A 3 -6.63 0.72 -13.70
C ILE A 3 -6.68 2.25 -13.83
N ALA A 4 -7.50 2.81 -14.73
CA ALA A 4 -7.59 4.26 -14.89
C ALA A 4 -8.17 4.95 -13.63
N ASN A 5 -9.09 4.30 -12.92
CA ASN A 5 -9.59 4.81 -11.64
C ASN A 5 -8.54 4.73 -10.55
N VAL A 6 -7.77 3.64 -10.50
CA VAL A 6 -6.66 3.47 -9.56
C VAL A 6 -5.59 4.54 -9.80
N THR A 7 -5.18 4.79 -11.05
CA THR A 7 -4.21 5.83 -11.40
C THR A 7 -4.71 7.23 -11.01
N LYS A 8 -5.99 7.55 -11.24
CA LYS A 8 -6.56 8.84 -10.81
C LYS A 8 -6.48 9.04 -9.29
N ARG A 9 -6.81 8.00 -8.53
CA ARG A 9 -6.74 8.03 -7.06
C ARG A 9 -5.30 8.10 -6.57
N PHE A 10 -4.39 7.37 -7.21
CA PHE A 10 -2.96 7.42 -6.91
C PHE A 10 -2.41 8.84 -7.10
N VAL A 11 -2.68 9.48 -8.24
CA VAL A 11 -2.31 10.88 -8.52
C VAL A 11 -2.85 11.83 -7.44
N LEU A 12 -4.10 11.63 -7.02
CA LEU A 12 -4.71 12.44 -5.96
C LEU A 12 -4.00 12.25 -4.60
N LEU A 13 -3.58 11.03 -4.27
CA LEU A 13 -2.91 10.70 -3.01
C LEU A 13 -1.45 11.16 -2.99
N SER A 14 -0.73 11.02 -4.11
CA SER A 14 0.68 11.36 -4.22
C SER A 14 0.93 12.84 -4.49
N GLY A 15 -0.05 13.55 -5.06
CA GLY A 15 0.07 14.96 -5.42
C GLY A 15 0.96 15.22 -6.65
N ILE A 16 1.35 14.17 -7.37
CA ILE A 16 2.17 14.28 -8.59
C ILE A 16 1.33 14.61 -9.80
N ASP A 17 1.95 15.12 -10.85
CA ASP A 17 1.27 15.35 -12.12
C ASP A 17 0.91 14.05 -12.85
N LYS A 18 -0.14 14.10 -13.67
CA LYS A 18 -0.56 12.96 -14.51
C LYS A 18 0.54 12.49 -15.46
N SER A 19 1.41 13.39 -15.92
CA SER A 19 2.57 13.07 -16.77
C SER A 19 3.62 12.27 -15.99
N GLU A 20 3.82 12.58 -14.71
CA GLU A 20 4.74 11.88 -13.84
C GLU A 20 4.21 10.51 -13.43
N ALA A 21 2.89 10.37 -13.26
CA ALA A 21 2.24 9.10 -12.95
C ALA A 21 2.52 8.00 -13.99
N VAL A 22 2.85 8.35 -15.23
CA VAL A 22 3.23 7.38 -16.27
C VAL A 22 4.47 6.58 -15.86
N LYS A 23 5.44 7.21 -15.18
CA LYS A 23 6.67 6.56 -14.69
C LYS A 23 6.38 5.47 -13.65
N TRP A 24 5.27 5.63 -12.93
CA TRP A 24 4.86 4.75 -11.84
C TRP A 24 3.83 3.71 -12.27
N ARG A 25 3.59 3.55 -13.58
CA ARG A 25 2.59 2.62 -14.08
C ARG A 25 2.84 1.17 -13.65
N THR A 26 4.07 0.68 -13.76
CA THR A 26 4.44 -0.66 -13.31
C THR A 26 4.16 -0.84 -11.82
N LEU A 27 4.48 0.17 -11.00
CA LEU A 27 4.20 0.12 -9.56
C LEU A 27 2.69 0.06 -9.28
N ILE A 28 1.86 0.77 -10.04
CA ILE A 28 0.40 0.72 -9.94
C ILE A 28 -0.13 -0.65 -10.36
N ASP A 29 0.39 -1.22 -11.44
CA ASP A 29 -0.01 -2.54 -11.94
C ASP A 29 0.37 -3.65 -10.94
N ASP A 30 1.59 -3.62 -10.40
CA ASP A 30 2.05 -4.54 -9.36
C ASP A 30 1.21 -4.43 -8.08
N SER A 31 0.84 -3.20 -7.71
CA SER A 31 -0.05 -2.94 -6.57
C SER A 31 -1.44 -3.52 -6.79
N CYS A 32 -1.98 -3.46 -8.00
CA CYS A 32 -3.26 -4.07 -8.34
C CYS A 32 -3.16 -5.60 -8.25
N ALA A 33 -2.13 -6.20 -8.85
CA ALA A 33 -1.91 -7.65 -8.81
C ALA A 33 -1.74 -8.17 -7.37
N TYR A 34 -1.04 -7.41 -6.51
CA TYR A 34 -0.88 -7.75 -5.10
C TYR A 34 -2.22 -7.81 -4.36
N ILE A 35 -3.11 -6.85 -4.59
CA ILE A 35 -4.44 -6.84 -3.97
C ILE A 35 -5.33 -7.94 -4.56
N GLU A 36 -5.31 -8.13 -5.88
CA GLU A 36 -6.10 -9.16 -6.58
C GLU A 36 -5.79 -10.56 -6.04
N ASN A 37 -4.51 -10.89 -5.81
CA ASN A 37 -4.09 -12.15 -5.23
C ASN A 37 -4.55 -12.38 -3.78
N ARG A 38 -5.08 -11.36 -3.12
CA ARG A 38 -5.56 -11.40 -1.73
C ARG A 38 -7.06 -11.23 -1.60
N LEU A 39 -7.77 -11.04 -2.72
CA LEU A 39 -9.22 -10.92 -2.70
C LEU A 39 -9.85 -12.24 -2.26
N LEU A 40 -10.82 -12.15 -1.36
CA LEU A 40 -11.64 -13.28 -0.93
C LEU A 40 -12.90 -13.44 -1.80
N VAL A 41 -13.22 -12.44 -2.62
CA VAL A 41 -14.45 -12.34 -3.40
C VAL A 41 -14.12 -12.44 -4.89
N GLU A 42 -14.73 -13.39 -5.58
CA GLU A 42 -14.55 -13.59 -7.02
C GLU A 42 -15.35 -12.59 -7.87
N ASN A 43 -16.55 -12.19 -7.42
CA ASN A 43 -17.43 -11.25 -8.12
C ASN A 43 -17.85 -10.07 -7.20
N PRO A 44 -17.00 -9.04 -7.05
CA PRO A 44 -17.31 -7.90 -6.21
C PRO A 44 -18.40 -7.01 -6.83
N ASP A 45 -19.37 -6.57 -6.01
CA ASP A 45 -20.34 -5.55 -6.40
C ASP A 45 -19.66 -4.20 -6.66
N ARG A 46 -20.35 -3.26 -7.32
CA ARG A 46 -19.85 -1.92 -7.64
C ARG A 46 -19.31 -1.18 -6.41
N ALA A 47 -19.92 -1.35 -5.24
CA ALA A 47 -19.43 -0.76 -3.99
C ALA A 47 -18.11 -1.40 -3.53
N GLN A 48 -18.02 -2.73 -3.58
CA GLN A 48 -16.82 -3.49 -3.24
C GLN A 48 -15.68 -3.19 -4.22
N GLN A 49 -15.98 -3.11 -5.51
CA GLN A 49 -15.02 -2.73 -6.54
C GLN A 49 -14.41 -1.35 -6.29
N ARG A 50 -15.20 -0.36 -5.85
CA ARG A 50 -14.68 0.97 -5.49
C ARG A 50 -13.75 0.95 -4.28
N ARG A 51 -13.98 0.05 -3.32
CA ARG A 51 -13.14 -0.14 -2.12
C ARG A 51 -11.83 -0.83 -2.50
N ILE A 52 -11.91 -1.87 -3.34
CA ILE A 52 -10.73 -2.55 -3.89
C ILE A 52 -9.87 -1.56 -4.70
N GLU A 53 -10.47 -0.74 -5.56
CA GLU A 53 -9.74 0.31 -6.30
C GLU A 53 -9.09 1.34 -5.37
N ALA A 54 -9.71 1.64 -4.22
CA ALA A 54 -9.13 2.52 -3.19
C ALA A 54 -7.90 1.88 -2.54
N LEU A 55 -7.99 0.59 -2.20
CA LEU A 55 -6.91 -0.19 -1.61
C LEU A 55 -5.70 -0.27 -2.54
N CYS A 56 -5.91 -0.57 -3.83
CA CYS A 56 -4.83 -0.59 -4.81
C CYS A 56 -4.11 0.76 -4.89
N ALA A 57 -4.86 1.86 -4.91
CA ALA A 57 -4.30 3.20 -4.96
C ALA A 57 -3.53 3.55 -3.68
N ALA A 58 -4.03 3.15 -2.51
CA ALA A 58 -3.38 3.39 -1.23
C ALA A 58 -2.11 2.55 -1.07
N TYR A 59 -2.11 1.30 -1.54
CA TYR A 59 -0.93 0.45 -1.57
C TYR A 59 0.13 1.02 -2.52
N ALA A 60 -0.27 1.40 -3.73
CA ALA A 60 0.61 2.08 -4.69
C ALA A 60 1.22 3.36 -4.09
N TYR A 61 0.41 4.18 -3.41
CA TYR A 61 0.90 5.39 -2.75
C TYR A 61 1.90 5.08 -1.63
N LYS A 62 1.62 4.08 -0.79
CA LYS A 62 2.55 3.62 0.26
C LYS A 62 3.87 3.16 -0.36
N THR A 63 3.84 2.34 -1.39
CA THR A 63 5.05 1.84 -2.06
C THR A 63 5.81 3.00 -2.73
N TYR A 64 5.11 3.94 -3.37
CA TYR A 64 5.70 5.16 -3.91
C TYR A 64 6.43 5.97 -2.82
N CYS A 65 5.80 6.20 -1.66
CA CYS A 65 6.46 6.87 -0.53
C CYS A 65 7.69 6.11 -0.05
N MET A 66 7.65 4.78 -0.02
CA MET A 66 8.80 3.95 0.35
C MET A 66 9.93 4.04 -0.67
N CYS A 67 9.62 4.10 -1.97
CA CYS A 67 10.62 4.26 -3.02
C CYS A 67 11.29 5.64 -3.01
N ASN A 68 10.58 6.67 -2.55
CA ASN A 68 11.09 8.03 -2.46
C ASN A 68 11.72 8.37 -1.09
N ASP A 69 11.61 7.47 -0.12
CA ASP A 69 12.26 7.60 1.18
C ASP A 69 13.76 7.39 0.98
N THR A 70 14.50 8.50 0.84
CA THR A 70 15.96 8.51 0.61
C THR A 70 16.77 8.34 1.91
N ASP A 71 16.09 8.26 3.06
CA ASP A 71 16.70 7.99 4.37
C ASP A 71 17.03 6.49 4.54
N ILE A 72 17.99 6.01 3.75
CA ILE A 72 18.89 4.93 4.20
C ILE A 72 20.01 5.62 4.99
N SER A 73 19.66 6.34 6.05
CA SER A 73 20.65 7.07 6.84
C SER A 73 21.32 6.12 7.83
N ALA A 74 22.60 5.86 7.54
CA ALA A 74 23.65 5.41 8.45
C ALA A 74 23.69 3.93 8.83
N PHE A 75 24.49 3.17 8.08
CA PHE A 75 25.16 1.98 8.59
C PHE A 75 26.53 2.40 9.13
N THR A 76 26.67 2.59 10.44
CA THR A 76 27.98 2.82 11.07
C THR A 76 28.48 1.50 11.65
N ALA A 77 29.41 0.86 10.95
CA ALA A 77 30.10 -0.33 11.44
C ALA A 77 31.05 0.06 12.59
N GLY A 78 30.63 -0.20 13.83
CA GLY A 78 31.49 0.02 15.01
C GLY A 78 30.74 -0.04 16.35
N GLU A 79 29.47 0.37 16.37
CA GLU A 79 28.59 0.21 17.53
C GLU A 79 27.22 -0.22 17.01
N VAL A 80 26.73 -1.38 17.47
CA VAL A 80 25.40 -1.88 17.10
C VAL A 80 24.34 -1.07 17.85
N HIS A 81 24.10 0.15 17.37
CA HIS A 81 22.88 0.88 17.66
C HIS A 81 21.94 0.74 16.47
N ILE A 82 21.09 -0.29 16.52
CA ILE A 82 19.89 -0.36 15.68
C ILE A 82 18.88 0.62 16.29
N SER A 83 19.08 1.91 16.06
CA SER A 83 17.95 2.82 16.03
C SER A 83 17.36 2.68 14.64
N SER A 84 16.46 1.71 14.46
CA SER A 84 15.40 1.88 13.46
C SER A 84 14.83 3.26 13.77
N PRO A 85 15.02 4.28 12.90
CA PRO A 85 14.44 5.58 13.18
C PRO A 85 12.98 5.26 13.40
N ALA A 86 12.46 5.58 14.59
CA ALA A 86 11.09 5.25 14.97
C ALA A 86 10.21 5.85 13.88
N ARG A 87 9.88 5.02 12.88
CA ARG A 87 9.27 5.44 11.63
C ARG A 87 7.88 5.75 12.10
N GLN A 88 7.66 7.01 12.48
CA GLN A 88 6.33 7.54 12.73
C GLN A 88 5.53 7.04 11.54
N ASP A 89 4.60 6.09 11.77
CA ASP A 89 3.83 5.44 10.71
C ASP A 89 3.46 6.53 9.70
N GLY A 90 4.12 6.51 8.53
CA GLY A 90 4.01 7.61 7.58
C GLY A 90 2.54 7.83 7.24
N LYS A 91 2.15 9.04 6.81
CA LYS A 91 0.75 9.33 6.43
C LYS A 91 0.19 8.24 5.49
N ALA A 92 1.01 7.75 4.57
CA ALA A 92 0.68 6.64 3.66
C ALA A 92 0.44 5.30 4.38
N GLN A 93 1.22 4.98 5.42
CA GLN A 93 1.07 3.76 6.22
C GLN A 93 -0.18 3.80 7.09
N LYS A 94 -0.50 4.96 7.70
CA LYS A 94 -1.76 5.13 8.44
C LYS A 94 -2.98 5.02 7.53
N LEU A 95 -2.94 5.66 6.36
CA LEU A 95 -3.99 5.56 5.35
C LEU A 95 -4.19 4.12 4.89
N TRP A 96 -3.10 3.40 4.60
CA TRP A 96 -3.14 1.98 4.25
C TRP A 96 -3.80 1.13 5.34
N LYS A 97 -3.37 1.29 6.61
CA LYS A 97 -3.94 0.54 7.74
C LYS A 97 -5.44 0.83 7.90
N SER A 98 -5.88 2.09 7.77
CA SER A 98 -7.30 2.45 7.85
C SER A 98 -8.12 1.74 6.77
N LEU A 99 -7.68 1.82 5.52
CA LEU A 99 -8.39 1.22 4.39
C LEU A 99 -8.38 -0.32 4.44
N LEU A 100 -7.31 -0.91 4.96
CA LEU A 100 -7.21 -2.35 5.17
C LEU A 100 -8.20 -2.80 6.26
N ASN A 101 -8.26 -2.10 7.39
CA ASN A 101 -9.21 -2.38 8.46
C ASN A 101 -10.65 -2.23 7.99
N GLU A 102 -10.93 -1.19 7.18
CA GLU A 102 -12.23 -1.00 6.56
C GLU A 102 -12.58 -2.15 5.62
N SER A 103 -11.61 -2.81 4.97
CA SER A 103 -11.81 -3.78 3.87
C SER A 103 -11.42 -5.21 4.24
N VAL A 104 -11.43 -5.54 5.52
CA VAL A 104 -11.14 -6.88 6.05
C VAL A 104 -12.13 -7.95 5.57
N ASP A 105 -13.34 -7.54 5.19
CA ASP A 105 -14.37 -8.37 4.57
C ASP A 105 -14.01 -8.80 3.15
N LEU A 106 -13.12 -8.06 2.46
CA LEU A 106 -12.81 -8.26 1.04
C LEU A 106 -11.41 -8.85 0.81
N ILE A 107 -10.49 -8.68 1.76
CA ILE A 107 -9.08 -9.04 1.62
C ILE A 107 -8.67 -10.03 2.71
N ARG A 108 -7.91 -11.05 2.33
CA ARG A 108 -7.24 -11.94 3.28
C ARG A 108 -6.25 -11.12 4.12
N GLY A 109 -6.56 -10.93 5.40
CA GLY A 109 -5.65 -10.30 6.34
C GLY A 109 -4.41 -11.16 6.56
N ASP A 110 -3.24 -10.62 6.23
CA ASP A 110 -1.94 -11.20 6.64
C ASP A 110 -1.61 -10.81 8.10
N GLU A 111 -2.60 -10.83 8.99
CA GLU A 111 -2.26 -10.92 10.40
C GLU A 111 -1.78 -12.35 10.62
N PHE A 112 -0.46 -12.49 10.64
CA PHE A 112 0.25 -13.64 11.18
C PHE A 112 -0.44 -14.08 12.47
N LEU A 113 -1.25 -15.14 12.37
CA LEU A 113 -1.75 -15.87 13.53
C LEU A 113 -0.54 -16.60 14.11
N PHE A 114 0.22 -15.92 14.99
CA PHE A 114 0.91 -16.65 16.03
C PHE A 114 -0.19 -17.27 16.89
N GLY A 115 -0.65 -18.45 16.47
CA GLY A 115 -1.41 -19.34 17.34
C GLY A 115 -0.60 -19.46 18.61
N ARG A 116 -1.13 -18.91 19.69
CA ARG A 116 -0.56 -19.05 21.02
C ARG A 116 -0.49 -20.57 21.28
N VAL A 117 0.70 -21.15 21.22
CA VAL A 117 0.91 -22.51 21.71
C VAL A 117 0.66 -22.42 23.21
N ILE A 118 -0.40 -23.09 23.63
CA ILE A 118 -0.88 -23.17 25.01
C ILE A 118 0.21 -23.79 25.88
#